data_AF-A0A520BCF3-F1
#
_entry.id   AF-A0A520BCF3-F1
#
_cell.length_a   1.000
_cell.length_b   1.000
_cell.length_c   1.000
_cell.angle_alpha   90.00
_cell.angle_beta   90.00
_cell.angle_gamma   90.00
#
_symmetry.space_group_name_H-M   'P 1'
#
loop_
_entity.id
_entity.type
_entity.pdbx_description
1 polymer ?
#
loop_
_entity_poly.entity_id
_entity_poly.type
_entity_poly.pdbx_seq_one_letter_code
_entity_poly.pdbx_strand_id
1 'polypeptide(L)'
;LKLYKDFDFGKLWGGLSYRRSFDATQYLDGGSVKTQSLQYFTPLVGINYKSFVFAYTYSHLMGDVKFDQGGFHQITLGINLFCKREKWDCNCPAIN
;
A
#
# COMPACT_ATOMS: atom_id res chain seq x y z
N LEU A 1 7.42 -3.77 -0.24
CA LEU A 1 8.42 -2.86 -0.84
C LEU A 1 7.79 -1.48 -1.01
N LYS A 2 8.51 -0.40 -0.72
CA LYS A 2 8.05 0.98 -0.94
C LYS A 2 9.20 1.80 -1.53
N LEU A 3 8.89 2.63 -2.51
CA LEU A 3 9.81 3.54 -3.18
C LEU A 3 9.17 4.92 -3.26
N TYR A 4 9.99 5.97 -3.27
CA TYR A 4 9.51 7.34 -3.38
C TYR A 4 10.49 8.21 -4.15
N LYS A 5 9.98 9.30 -4.69
CA LYS A 5 10.74 10.34 -5.36
C LYS A 5 10.19 11.71 -4.97
N ASP A 6 11.11 12.58 -4.60
CA ASP A 6 10.84 13.98 -4.32
C ASP A 6 10.90 14.81 -5.61
N PHE A 7 9.95 15.73 -5.74
CA PHE A 7 9.82 16.72 -6.81
C PHE A 7 9.59 18.09 -6.18
N ASP A 8 9.83 19.16 -6.94
CA ASP A 8 9.66 20.54 -6.46
C ASP A 8 8.24 20.86 -5.96
N PHE A 9 7.23 20.14 -6.47
CA PHE A 9 5.83 20.32 -6.08
C PHE A 9 5.35 19.36 -4.98
N GLY A 10 6.11 18.32 -4.64
CA GLY A 10 5.65 17.28 -3.72
C GLY A 10 6.40 15.95 -3.85
N LYS A 11 5.92 14.95 -3.12
CA LYS A 11 6.53 13.60 -3.05
C LYS A 11 5.60 12.58 -3.68
N LEU A 12 6.07 11.87 -4.71
CA LEU A 12 5.38 10.72 -5.27
C LEU A 12 5.94 9.45 -4.64
N TRP A 13 5.08 8.51 -4.28
CA TRP A 13 5.48 7.23 -3.75
C TRP A 13 4.63 6.10 -4.29
N GLY A 14 5.27 4.94 -4.41
CA GLY A 14 4.66 3.71 -4.87
C GLY A 14 5.09 2.56 -3.97
N GLY A 15 4.24 1.55 -3.86
CA GLY A 15 4.54 0.40 -3.05
C GLY A 15 3.82 -0.85 -3.51
N LEU A 16 4.34 -1.95 -3.02
CA LEU A 16 3.76 -3.27 -3.18
C LEU A 16 3.78 -3.97 -1.83
N SER A 17 2.63 -4.50 -1.44
CA SER A 17 2.47 -5.29 -0.22
C SER A 17 1.99 -6.69 -0.56
N TYR A 18 2.56 -7.67 0.14
CA TYR A 18 2.09 -9.05 0.15
C TYR A 18 1.76 -9.41 1.59
N ARG A 19 0.51 -9.79 1.86
CA ARG A 19 0.04 -10.10 3.21
C ARG A 19 -0.63 -11.47 3.23
N ARG A 20 -0.21 -12.33 4.15
CA ARG A 20 -0.76 -13.67 4.34
C ARG A 20 -1.25 -13.84 5.77
N SER A 21 -2.44 -14.42 5.93
CA SER A 21 -2.96 -14.84 7.23
C SER A 21 -2.16 -16.02 7.76
N PHE A 22 -1.94 -16.03 9.07
CA PHE A 22 -1.32 -17.16 9.77
C PHE A 22 -2.26 -18.37 9.83
N ASP A 23 -3.57 -18.12 9.94
CA ASP A 23 -4.57 -19.17 9.95
C ASP A 23 -5.03 -19.53 8.53
N ALA A 24 -5.23 -20.83 8.32
CA ALA A 24 -5.78 -21.40 7.10
C ALA A 24 -7.16 -22.00 7.38
N THR A 25 -8.05 -21.92 6.39
CA THR A 25 -9.39 -22.49 6.46
C THR A 25 -9.52 -23.63 5.47
N GLN A 26 -10.27 -24.66 5.85
CA GLN A 26 -10.57 -25.79 4.98
C GLN A 26 -11.70 -25.44 4.03
N TYR A 27 -11.60 -25.91 2.80
CA TYR A 27 -12.65 -25.83 1.80
C TYR A 27 -12.73 -27.13 1.00
N LEU A 28 -13.91 -27.41 0.44
CA LEU A 28 -14.14 -28.57 -0.40
C LEU A 28 -13.86 -28.20 -1.85
N ASP A 29 -13.03 -29.00 -2.50
CA ASP A 29 -12.71 -28.87 -3.93
C ASP A 29 -12.75 -30.26 -4.58
N GLY A 30 -13.71 -30.47 -5.48
CA GLY A 30 -13.85 -31.72 -6.24
C GLY A 30 -14.00 -32.99 -5.39
N GLY A 31 -14.54 -32.89 -4.16
CA GLY A 31 -14.67 -34.02 -3.22
C GLY A 31 -13.44 -34.27 -2.34
N SER A 32 -12.39 -33.45 -2.47
CA SER A 32 -11.22 -33.44 -1.58
C SER A 32 -11.25 -32.23 -0.64
N VAL A 33 -10.81 -32.42 0.62
CA VAL A 33 -10.66 -31.32 1.57
C VAL A 33 -9.30 -30.68 1.35
N LYS A 34 -9.28 -29.40 0.96
CA LYS A 34 -8.08 -28.59 0.80
C LYS A 34 -8.01 -27.50 1.85
N THR A 35 -6.83 -26.96 2.09
CA THR A 35 -6.59 -25.84 2.99
C THR A 35 -6.08 -24.63 2.23
N GLN A 36 -6.57 -23.45 2.58
CA GLN A 36 -6.11 -22.19 2.01
C GLN A 36 -5.97 -21.12 3.10
N SER A 37 -4.85 -20.40 3.07
CA SER A 37 -4.67 -19.18 3.86
C SER A 37 -5.15 -17.97 3.07
N LEU A 38 -5.76 -17.00 3.75
CA LEU A 38 -6.10 -15.70 3.18
C LEU A 38 -4.83 -14.95 2.77
N GLN A 39 -4.72 -14.57 1.48
CA GLN A 39 -3.51 -13.94 0.92
C GLN A 39 -3.88 -12.75 0.06
N TYR A 40 -3.21 -11.62 0.25
CA TYR A 40 -3.43 -10.39 -0.49
C TYR A 40 -2.17 -9.93 -1.20
N PHE A 41 -2.35 -9.49 -2.44
CA PHE A 41 -1.39 -8.71 -3.20
C PHE A 41 -1.94 -7.30 -3.40
N THR A 42 -1.20 -6.30 -2.91
CA THR A 42 -1.70 -4.93 -2.82
C THR A 42 -0.69 -3.93 -3.39
N PRO A 43 -0.79 -3.55 -4.66
CA PRO A 43 -0.15 -2.35 -5.17
C PRO A 43 -0.79 -1.08 -4.60
N LEU A 44 0.03 -0.08 -4.35
CA LEU A 44 -0.38 1.24 -3.87
C LEU A 44 0.46 2.34 -4.52
N VAL A 45 -0.17 3.48 -4.77
CA VAL A 45 0.48 4.69 -5.25
C VAL A 45 -0.11 5.89 -4.53
N GLY A 46 0.71 6.88 -4.24
CA GLY A 46 0.23 8.09 -3.60
C GLY A 46 1.17 9.27 -3.82
N ILE A 47 0.61 10.45 -3.58
CA ILE A 47 1.24 11.73 -3.74
C ILE A 47 1.01 12.57 -2.49
N ASN A 48 2.06 13.26 -2.06
CA ASN A 48 1.97 14.29 -1.06
C ASN A 48 2.14 15.64 -1.78
N TYR A 49 1.14 16.51 -1.66
CA TYR A 49 1.17 17.86 -2.19
C TYR A 49 0.94 18.86 -1.05
N LYS A 50 1.99 19.61 -0.69
CA LYS A 50 2.00 20.45 0.52
C LYS A 50 1.61 19.62 1.75
N SER A 51 0.56 20.02 2.45
CA SER A 51 0.01 19.30 3.61
C SER A 51 -1.01 18.23 3.22
N PHE A 52 -1.33 18.02 1.95
CA PHE A 52 -2.33 17.04 1.54
C PHE A 52 -1.68 15.73 1.08
N VAL A 53 -2.34 14.62 1.37
CA VAL A 53 -1.96 13.28 0.92
C VAL A 53 -3.13 12.71 0.15
N PHE A 54 -2.84 12.21 -1.05
CA PHE A 54 -3.78 11.47 -1.87
C PHE A 54 -3.15 10.14 -2.23
N ALA A 55 -3.88 9.05 -2.05
CA ALA A 55 -3.39 7.74 -2.45
C ALA A 55 -4.50 6.84 -2.96
N TYR A 56 -4.10 5.91 -3.80
CA TYR A 56 -4.93 4.86 -4.33
C TYR A 56 -4.26 3.51 -4.06
N THR A 57 -5.06 2.60 -3.53
CA THR A 57 -4.64 1.25 -3.16
C THR A 57 -5.60 0.26 -3.78
N TYR A 58 -5.05 -0.74 -4.45
CA TYR A 58 -5.83 -1.86 -4.97
C TYR A 58 -5.36 -3.12 -4.26
N SER A 59 -6.26 -3.84 -3.59
CA SER A 59 -5.93 -5.10 -2.90
C SER A 59 -6.61 -6.27 -3.57
N HIS A 60 -5.84 -7.24 -4.05
CA HIS A 60 -6.36 -8.45 -4.66
C HIS A 60 -6.16 -9.67 -3.76
N LEU A 61 -7.24 -10.39 -3.48
CA LEU A 61 -7.26 -11.64 -2.76
C LEU A 61 -6.87 -12.79 -3.69
N MET A 62 -5.83 -13.50 -3.30
CA MET A 62 -5.25 -14.63 -4.00
C MET A 62 -5.78 -15.96 -3.43
N GLY A 63 -5.87 -16.97 -4.30
CA GLY A 63 -6.37 -18.29 -3.97
C GLY A 63 -7.66 -18.63 -4.73
N ASP A 64 -8.11 -19.88 -4.56
CA ASP A 64 -9.24 -20.46 -5.27
C ASP A 64 -10.57 -20.10 -4.61
N VAL A 65 -10.60 -20.06 -3.27
CA VAL A 65 -11.74 -19.53 -2.52
C VAL A 65 -11.62 -18.02 -2.36
N LYS A 66 -12.54 -17.28 -2.96
CA LYS A 66 -12.63 -15.82 -2.87
C LYS A 66 -13.99 -15.42 -2.30
N PHE A 67 -14.02 -14.38 -1.46
CA PHE A 67 -15.26 -13.73 -1.09
C PHE A 67 -15.68 -12.81 -2.24
N ASP A 68 -16.63 -13.27 -3.06
CA ASP A 68 -17.23 -12.53 -4.19
C ASP A 68 -16.21 -12.09 -5.27
N GLN A 69 -15.96 -10.79 -5.39
CA GLN A 69 -14.96 -10.22 -6.28
C GLN A 69 -13.71 -9.92 -5.47
N GLY A 70 -12.71 -10.79 -5.52
CA GLY A 70 -11.48 -10.66 -4.72
C GLY A 70 -10.62 -9.41 -4.98
N GLY A 71 -11.14 -8.29 -5.52
CA GLY A 71 -10.44 -7.03 -5.72
C GLY A 71 -11.10 -5.88 -4.97
N PHE A 72 -10.33 -5.13 -4.18
CA PHE A 72 -10.80 -4.00 -3.39
C PHE A 72 -10.10 -2.70 -3.80
N HIS A 73 -10.88 -1.67 -4.14
CA HIS A 73 -10.39 -0.34 -4.48
C HIS A 73 -10.54 0.60 -3.28
N GLN A 74 -9.44 1.23 -2.85
CA GLN A 74 -9.45 2.19 -1.76
C GLN A 74 -8.82 3.52 -2.21
N ILE A 75 -9.54 4.61 -2.00
CA ILE A 75 -9.05 5.98 -2.15
C ILE A 75 -8.77 6.52 -0.75
N THR A 76 -7.60 7.09 -0.56
CA THR A 76 -7.16 7.66 0.73
C THR A 76 -6.93 9.15 0.56
N LEU A 77 -7.55 9.93 1.45
CA LEU A 77 -7.38 11.37 1.58
C LEU A 77 -6.83 11.66 2.97
N GLY A 78 -5.75 12.44 3.04
CA GLY A 78 -5.08 12.75 4.29
C GLY A 78 -4.59 14.19 4.34
N ILE A 79 -4.43 14.69 5.56
CA ILE A 79 -3.86 16.01 5.84
C ILE A 79 -2.75 15.84 6.88
N ASN A 80 -1.57 16.31 6.54
CA ASN A 80 -0.40 16.39 7.39
C ASN A 80 -0.53 17.61 8.32
N LEU A 81 -0.92 17.39 9.57
CA LEU A 81 -1.05 18.43 10.59
C LEU A 81 0.25 18.57 11.38
N PHE A 82 0.59 19.82 11.74
CA PHE A 82 1.75 20.14 12.58
C PHE A 82 3.11 19.69 12.02
N CYS A 83 3.24 19.50 10.71
CA CYS A 83 4.54 19.23 10.09
C CYS A 83 5.46 20.43 10.28
N LYS A 84 6.55 20.24 11.03
CA LYS A 84 7.69 21.15 10.98
C LYS A 84 8.29 21.09 9.57
N ARG A 85 8.65 22.24 9.00
CA ARG A 85 9.50 22.30 7.80
C ARG A 85 10.73 21.42 8.04
N GLU A 86 11.02 20.53 7.09
CA GLU A 86 12.28 19.79 7.12
C GLU A 86 13.42 20.79 7.21
N LYS A 87 14.34 20.57 8.15
CA LYS A 87 15.41 21.51 8.47
C LYS A 87 16.42 21.68 7.32
N TRP A 88 16.34 20.83 6.30
CA TRP A 88 17.35 20.61 5.26
C TRP A 88 16.74 20.52 3.86
N ASP A 89 15.86 21.45 3.50
CA ASP A 89 15.26 21.59 2.15
C ASP A 89 16.29 22.01 1.07
N CYS A 90 17.53 22.25 1.49
CA CYS A 90 18.65 22.52 0.61
C CYS A 90 19.59 21.32 0.70
N ASN A 91 19.94 20.71 -0.43
CA ASN A 91 21.20 19.97 -0.59
C ASN A 91 22.36 20.94 -0.32
N CYS A 92 22.55 21.38 0.91
CA CYS A 92 23.62 22.28 1.33
C CYS A 92 24.92 21.48 1.29
N PRO A 93 25.81 21.74 0.32
CA PRO A 93 27.02 20.94 0.12
C PRO A 93 28.13 21.27 1.13
N ALA A 94 27.80 21.88 2.27
CA ALA A 94 28.78 22.42 3.20
C ALA A 94 28.28 22.33 4.65
N ILE A 95 28.12 21.11 5.17
CA ILE A 95 28.24 20.86 6.61
C ILE A 95 29.13 19.62 6.75
N ASN A 96 30.35 19.86 7.22
CA ASN A 96 31.32 18.87 7.70
C ASN A 96 30.86 18.32 9.05
#